data_AF-A0A1H7X095-F1
#
_entry.id   AF-A0A1H7X095-F1
#
_cell.length_a   1.000
_cell.length_b   1.000
_cell.length_c   1.000
_cell.angle_alpha   90.00
_cell.angle_beta   90.00
_cell.angle_gamma   90.00
#
_symmetry.space_group_name_H-M   'P 1'
#
loop_
_entity.id
_entity.type
_entity.pdbx_description
1 polymer ?
#
loop_
_entity_poly.entity_id
_entity_poly.type
_entity_poly.pdbx_seq_one_letter_code
_entity_poly.pdbx_strand_id
1 'polypeptide(L)'
;MLPAATLAVALWLGAGKEPPLVDATEVVPDLVVDMRYATEDNFLKRKVYPEDARCLLLPDAARRLKKAADVLREKGYRVKVYDCYRPRAVQWEMWKLVPKPGYVANPKFGSNHNRGAAVDLTLVTREGEAVEMPTPFDDFTPAAHHGYKGGTEASRKHRKLLLEAMEGAGFLRNKMEWWHYDVPGAKGMPVLDVPFTKSP
;
A
#
# COMPACT_ATOMS: atom_id res chain seq x y z
N MET A 1 44.59 41.36 29.52
CA MET A 1 44.11 41.14 28.14
C MET A 1 43.71 39.68 28.04
N LEU A 2 42.41 39.37 28.13
CA LEU A 2 41.89 38.01 27.96
C LEU A 2 41.49 37.79 26.49
N PRO A 3 41.79 36.63 25.87
CA PRO A 3 41.34 36.37 24.52
C PRO A 3 39.85 36.01 24.53
N ALA A 4 39.11 36.61 23.60
CA ALA A 4 37.70 36.34 23.37
C ALA A 4 37.52 34.91 22.85
N ALA A 5 36.70 34.11 23.54
CA ALA A 5 36.26 32.82 23.05
C ALA A 5 35.20 33.05 21.96
N THR A 6 35.56 32.80 20.71
CA THR A 6 34.62 32.75 19.58
C THR A 6 33.69 31.55 19.76
N LEU A 7 32.42 31.83 20.04
CA LEU A 7 31.34 30.86 20.04
C LEU A 7 31.06 30.46 18.58
N ALA A 8 31.60 29.33 18.13
CA ALA A 8 31.24 28.74 16.84
C ALA A 8 29.83 28.13 16.97
N VAL A 9 28.82 28.87 16.53
CA VAL A 9 27.46 28.35 16.34
C VAL A 9 27.48 27.47 15.10
N ALA A 10 27.55 26.15 15.29
CA ALA A 10 27.32 25.20 14.22
C ALA A 10 25.83 25.24 13.82
N LEU A 11 25.53 26.01 12.77
CA LEU A 11 24.27 25.92 12.03
C LEU A 11 24.17 24.52 11.43
N TRP A 12 23.37 23.66 12.06
CA TRP A 12 22.88 22.44 11.42
C TRP A 12 21.88 22.84 10.33
N LEU A 13 22.39 23.07 9.12
CA LEU A 13 21.57 23.07 7.92
C LEU A 13 21.10 21.63 7.70
N GLY A 14 19.82 21.40 7.95
CA GLY A 14 19.19 20.11 7.70
C GLY A 14 19.35 19.71 6.23
N ALA A 15 20.23 18.76 5.97
CA ALA A 15 20.27 18.03 4.72
C ALA A 15 18.91 17.32 4.56
N GLY A 16 18.17 17.66 3.50
CA GLY A 16 16.89 17.05 3.18
C GLY A 16 17.04 15.53 3.14
N LYS A 17 16.44 14.85 4.13
CA LYS A 17 16.39 13.39 4.15
C LYS A 17 15.62 12.92 2.91
N GLU A 18 16.22 11.99 2.17
CA GLU A 18 15.52 11.22 1.14
C GLU A 18 14.14 10.76 1.64
N PRO A 19 13.13 10.67 0.76
CA PRO A 19 11.81 10.22 1.15
C PRO A 19 11.92 8.83 1.79
N PRO A 20 11.29 8.60 2.96
CA PRO A 20 11.51 7.42 3.80
C PRO A 20 10.91 6.12 3.23
N LEU A 21 10.58 6.10 1.93
CA LEU A 21 9.91 5.01 1.25
C LEU A 21 10.87 4.30 0.31
N VAL A 22 10.68 2.99 0.17
CA VAL A 22 11.42 2.13 -0.75
C VAL A 22 10.47 1.59 -1.82
N ASP A 23 11.03 1.30 -2.99
CA ASP A 23 10.30 0.61 -4.04
C ASP A 23 10.14 -0.86 -3.67
N ALA A 24 8.89 -1.35 -3.62
CA ALA A 24 8.61 -2.73 -3.25
C ALA A 24 9.22 -3.74 -4.23
N THR A 25 9.43 -3.35 -5.50
CA THR A 25 10.04 -4.23 -6.51
C THR A 25 11.52 -4.49 -6.26
N GLU A 26 12.23 -3.55 -5.60
CA GLU A 26 13.63 -3.74 -5.18
C GLU A 26 13.75 -4.76 -4.03
N VAL A 27 12.66 -4.99 -3.28
CA VAL A 27 12.60 -5.92 -2.13
C VAL A 27 11.94 -7.25 -2.49
N VAL A 28 10.99 -7.23 -3.42
CA VAL A 28 10.25 -8.38 -3.95
C VAL A 28 10.40 -8.39 -5.47
N PRO A 29 11.47 -9.01 -6.02
CA PRO A 29 11.81 -8.89 -7.44
C PRO A 29 10.77 -9.47 -8.41
N ASP A 30 9.98 -10.45 -7.95
CA ASP A 30 8.89 -11.06 -8.72
C ASP A 30 7.52 -10.45 -8.40
N LEU A 31 7.46 -9.26 -7.80
CA LEU A 31 6.22 -8.54 -7.56
C LEU A 31 5.57 -8.14 -8.90
N VAL A 32 4.29 -8.49 -9.07
CA VAL A 32 3.50 -7.98 -10.19
C VAL A 32 2.92 -6.63 -9.79
N VAL A 33 3.20 -5.59 -10.57
CA VAL A 33 2.76 -4.23 -10.26
C VAL A 33 1.65 -3.82 -11.23
N ASP A 34 0.48 -3.49 -10.68
CA ASP A 34 -0.67 -2.94 -11.38
C ASP A 34 -1.13 -1.72 -10.59
N MET A 35 -0.34 -0.64 -10.61
CA MET A 35 -0.66 0.59 -9.86
C MET A 35 -1.99 1.16 -10.36
N ARG A 36 -3.09 0.78 -9.73
CA ARG A 36 -4.40 0.80 -10.38
C ARG A 36 -4.89 2.21 -10.66
N TYR A 37 -4.50 3.13 -9.80
CA TYR A 37 -4.80 4.55 -9.91
C TYR A 37 -3.92 5.29 -10.95
N ALA A 38 -2.94 4.62 -11.58
CA ALA A 38 -2.25 5.08 -12.80
C ALA A 38 -2.97 4.64 -14.09
N THR A 39 -4.06 3.89 -13.96
CA THR A 39 -4.90 3.41 -15.08
C THR A 39 -6.29 4.04 -15.01
N GLU A 40 -7.17 3.73 -15.97
CA GLU A 40 -8.60 4.08 -15.89
C GLU A 40 -9.45 2.98 -15.22
N ASP A 41 -8.87 1.80 -14.93
CA ASP A 41 -9.53 0.66 -14.33
C ASP A 41 -9.62 0.77 -12.79
N ASN A 42 -10.10 1.92 -12.33
CA ASN A 42 -10.35 2.20 -10.92
C ASN A 42 -11.73 2.86 -10.73
N PHE A 43 -12.17 3.03 -9.50
CA PHE A 43 -13.49 3.60 -9.23
C PHE A 43 -13.63 5.09 -9.61
N LEU A 44 -12.53 5.83 -9.78
CA LEU A 44 -12.55 7.22 -10.25
C LEU A 44 -12.71 7.33 -11.78
N LYS A 45 -12.53 6.21 -12.52
CA LYS A 45 -12.63 6.12 -14.00
C LYS A 45 -11.72 7.11 -14.74
N ARG A 46 -10.60 7.46 -14.12
CA ARG A 46 -9.52 8.28 -14.69
C ARG A 46 -8.21 7.99 -13.99
N LYS A 47 -7.10 8.33 -14.63
CA LYS A 47 -5.77 8.30 -14.02
C LYS A 47 -5.65 9.42 -12.98
N VAL A 48 -5.14 9.09 -11.79
CA VAL A 48 -4.80 10.06 -10.73
C VAL A 48 -3.38 9.91 -10.22
N TYR A 49 -2.67 8.88 -10.66
CA TYR A 49 -1.22 8.71 -10.54
C TYR A 49 -0.56 8.92 -11.91
N PRO A 50 0.76 9.25 -11.96
CA PRO A 50 1.51 9.23 -13.21
C PRO A 50 1.69 7.80 -13.74
N GLU A 51 2.00 7.66 -15.03
CA GLU A 51 2.12 6.34 -15.69
C GLU A 51 3.29 5.51 -15.16
N ASP A 52 4.34 6.16 -14.68
CA ASP A 52 5.52 5.56 -14.07
C ASP A 52 5.40 5.40 -12.54
N ALA A 53 4.18 5.47 -11.99
CA ALA A 53 3.95 5.28 -10.57
C ALA A 53 4.48 3.95 -10.07
N ARG A 54 5.14 3.98 -8.92
CA ARG A 54 5.79 2.83 -8.30
C ARG A 54 5.08 2.44 -7.02
N CYS A 55 5.17 1.16 -6.64
CA CYS A 55 4.70 0.71 -5.34
C CYS A 55 5.70 1.13 -4.25
N LEU A 56 5.54 2.35 -3.73
CA LEU A 56 6.38 2.86 -2.65
C LEU A 56 5.80 2.46 -1.29
N LEU A 57 6.65 1.97 -0.39
CA LEU A 57 6.28 1.49 0.93
C LEU A 57 7.30 1.91 1.97
N LEU A 58 6.90 2.00 3.24
CA LEU A 58 7.86 2.07 4.33
C LEU A 58 8.75 0.81 4.29
N PRO A 59 10.05 0.89 4.65
CA PRO A 59 10.96 -0.24 4.67
C PRO A 59 10.41 -1.44 5.46
N ASP A 60 9.69 -1.20 6.56
CA ASP A 60 9.07 -2.27 7.33
C ASP A 60 7.93 -2.95 6.56
N ALA A 61 7.06 -2.18 5.91
CA ALA A 61 5.98 -2.73 5.10
C ALA A 61 6.53 -3.55 3.92
N ALA A 62 7.59 -3.06 3.26
CA ALA A 62 8.24 -3.78 2.16
C ALA A 62 8.86 -5.12 2.62
N ARG A 63 9.52 -5.16 3.79
CA ARG A 63 10.05 -6.41 4.36
C ARG A 63 8.93 -7.40 4.72
N ARG A 64 7.82 -6.93 5.28
CA ARG A 64 6.65 -7.78 5.56
C ARG A 64 6.04 -8.30 4.26
N LEU A 65 5.91 -7.45 3.25
CA LEU A 65 5.41 -7.86 1.94
C LEU A 65 6.27 -8.96 1.33
N LYS A 66 7.60 -8.86 1.45
CA LYS A 66 8.52 -9.92 1.05
C LYS A 66 8.24 -11.23 1.80
N LYS A 67 8.08 -11.18 3.12
CA LYS A 67 7.76 -12.37 3.92
C LYS A 67 6.45 -13.03 3.47
N ALA A 68 5.41 -12.24 3.18
CA ALA A 68 4.15 -12.76 2.65
C ALA A 68 4.34 -13.38 1.25
N ALA A 69 5.07 -12.70 0.37
CA ALA A 69 5.39 -13.19 -0.97
C ALA A 69 6.18 -14.51 -0.93
N ASP A 70 7.14 -14.66 0.00
CA ASP A 70 7.91 -15.90 0.19
C ASP A 70 6.99 -17.08 0.54
N VAL A 71 6.05 -16.90 1.48
CA VAL A 71 5.06 -17.93 1.85
C VAL A 71 4.12 -18.27 0.69
N LEU A 72 3.70 -17.27 -0.09
CA LEU A 72 2.80 -17.48 -1.22
C LEU A 72 3.49 -18.22 -2.38
N ARG A 73 4.80 -17.99 -2.57
CA ARG A 73 5.61 -18.63 -3.61
C ARG A 73 5.71 -20.14 -3.40
N GLU A 74 5.91 -20.57 -2.15
CA GLU A 74 5.89 -21.99 -1.76
C GLU A 74 4.55 -22.66 -2.11
N LYS A 75 3.46 -21.89 -2.12
CA LYS A 75 2.10 -22.36 -2.40
C LYS A 75 1.69 -22.23 -3.86
N GLY A 76 2.58 -21.78 -4.74
CA GLY A 76 2.29 -21.68 -6.18
C GLY A 76 1.79 -20.31 -6.64
N TYR A 77 1.92 -19.26 -5.83
CA TYR A 77 1.39 -17.94 -6.15
C TYR A 77 2.47 -16.85 -6.08
N ARG A 78 2.27 -15.79 -6.83
CA ARG A 78 2.96 -14.51 -6.66
C ARG A 78 1.98 -13.45 -6.16
N VAL A 79 2.52 -12.32 -5.75
CA VAL A 79 1.72 -11.16 -5.31
C VAL A 79 1.57 -10.19 -6.47
N LYS A 80 0.36 -9.67 -6.65
CA LYS A 80 0.09 -8.48 -7.47
C LYS A 80 -0.39 -7.34 -6.57
N VAL A 81 0.22 -6.16 -6.68
CA VAL A 81 -0.19 -4.95 -5.94
C VAL A 81 -1.03 -4.03 -6.80
N TYR A 82 -2.06 -3.45 -6.19
CA TYR A 82 -2.95 -2.45 -6.78
C TYR A 82 -2.66 -1.03 -6.29
N ASP A 83 -2.34 -0.87 -5.01
CA ASP A 83 -1.95 0.41 -4.43
C ASP A 83 -1.01 0.24 -3.24
N CYS A 84 -0.15 1.22 -3.03
CA CYS A 84 0.87 1.24 -1.98
C CYS A 84 0.86 2.62 -1.31
N TYR A 85 1.91 3.42 -1.42
CA TYR A 85 1.81 4.82 -1.06
C TYR A 85 0.85 5.58 -2.00
N ARG A 86 0.01 6.42 -1.38
CA ARG A 86 -0.94 7.30 -2.07
C ARG A 86 -0.69 8.74 -1.64
N PRO A 87 -0.47 9.71 -2.54
CA PRO A 87 -0.41 11.12 -2.17
C PRO A 87 -1.71 11.60 -1.51
N ARG A 88 -1.60 12.51 -0.54
CA ARG A 88 -2.78 13.00 0.19
C ARG A 88 -3.76 13.74 -0.71
N ALA A 89 -3.27 14.44 -1.73
CA ALA A 89 -4.11 15.08 -2.74
C ALA A 89 -5.06 14.08 -3.43
N VAL A 90 -4.58 12.88 -3.75
CA VAL A 90 -5.42 11.82 -4.33
C VAL A 90 -6.47 11.32 -3.35
N GLN A 91 -6.13 11.23 -2.04
CA GLN A 91 -7.11 10.88 -1.01
C GLN A 91 -8.28 11.89 -0.95
N TRP A 92 -8.02 13.18 -1.19
CA TRP A 92 -9.07 14.19 -1.30
C TRP A 92 -9.95 13.97 -2.54
N GLU A 93 -9.35 13.64 -3.69
CA GLU A 93 -10.09 13.33 -4.92
C GLU A 93 -11.01 12.12 -4.73
N MET A 94 -10.51 11.05 -4.10
CA MET A 94 -11.28 9.86 -3.76
C MET A 94 -12.45 10.17 -2.82
N TRP A 95 -12.20 10.96 -1.77
CA TRP A 95 -13.21 11.32 -0.79
C TRP A 95 -14.36 12.16 -1.38
N LYS A 96 -14.08 13.00 -2.39
CA LYS A 96 -15.13 13.77 -3.09
C LYS A 96 -16.17 12.85 -3.75
N LEU A 97 -15.74 11.71 -4.28
CA LEU A 97 -16.63 10.75 -4.95
C LEU A 97 -17.29 9.78 -3.96
N VAL A 98 -16.52 9.28 -2.99
CA VAL A 98 -17.00 8.29 -2.02
C VAL A 98 -16.70 8.77 -0.60
N PRO A 99 -17.50 9.70 -0.05
CA PRO A 99 -17.33 10.21 1.33
C PRO A 99 -17.90 9.22 2.35
N LYS A 100 -17.49 7.96 2.28
CA LYS A 100 -17.97 6.86 3.14
C LYS A 100 -16.84 6.38 4.06
N PRO A 101 -16.81 6.83 5.32
CA PRO A 101 -15.89 6.29 6.31
C PRO A 101 -15.98 4.76 6.36
N GLY A 102 -14.83 4.10 6.35
CA GLY A 102 -14.72 2.63 6.32
C GLY A 102 -14.29 2.06 4.97
N TYR A 103 -14.63 2.75 3.86
CA TYR A 103 -14.13 2.43 2.53
C TYR A 103 -13.09 3.45 2.06
N VAL A 104 -13.40 4.75 2.20
CA VAL A 104 -12.43 5.81 1.94
C VAL A 104 -12.14 6.52 3.25
N ALA A 105 -10.85 6.63 3.62
CA ALA A 105 -10.46 7.33 4.83
C ALA A 105 -10.67 8.84 4.68
N ASN A 106 -11.09 9.51 5.77
CA ASN A 106 -11.28 10.94 5.77
C ASN A 106 -9.91 11.65 5.58
N PRO A 107 -9.73 12.43 4.50
CA PRO A 107 -8.43 13.02 4.15
C PRO A 107 -7.97 14.08 5.16
N LYS A 108 -8.84 14.60 6.04
CA LYS A 108 -8.46 15.48 7.16
C LYS A 108 -7.42 14.81 8.08
N PHE A 109 -7.52 13.50 8.27
CA PHE A 109 -6.59 12.71 9.10
C PHE A 109 -5.61 11.88 8.26
N GLY A 110 -5.80 11.84 6.94
CA GLY A 110 -5.07 10.98 6.00
C GLY A 110 -5.47 9.50 6.10
N SER A 111 -4.91 8.69 5.21
CA SER A 111 -5.03 7.22 5.19
C SER A 111 -3.71 6.54 5.55
N ASN A 112 -3.73 5.23 5.78
CA ASN A 112 -2.50 4.46 6.00
C ASN A 112 -1.68 4.34 4.69
N HIS A 113 -2.32 4.42 3.52
CA HIS A 113 -1.62 4.59 2.24
C HIS A 113 -0.84 5.91 2.17
N ASN A 114 -1.40 7.02 2.69
CA ASN A 114 -0.65 8.29 2.75
C ASN A 114 0.58 8.22 3.67
N ARG A 115 0.72 7.16 4.47
CA ARG A 115 1.82 6.95 5.40
C ARG A 115 2.84 5.93 4.86
N GLY A 116 2.62 5.38 3.67
CA GLY A 116 3.41 4.26 3.14
C GLY A 116 3.28 2.97 3.98
N ALA A 117 2.24 2.88 4.80
CA ALA A 117 2.07 1.85 5.82
C ALA A 117 0.91 0.88 5.51
N ALA A 118 0.36 0.96 4.29
CA ALA A 118 -0.69 0.08 3.80
C ALA A 118 -0.37 -0.41 2.38
N VAL A 119 -0.95 -1.54 2.02
CA VAL A 119 -0.85 -2.13 0.69
C VAL A 119 -2.20 -2.75 0.31
N ASP A 120 -2.61 -2.51 -0.92
CA ASP A 120 -3.74 -3.17 -1.57
C ASP A 120 -3.19 -4.20 -2.57
N LEU A 121 -3.55 -5.47 -2.43
CA LEU A 121 -2.98 -6.54 -3.25
C LEU A 121 -3.91 -7.73 -3.47
N THR A 122 -3.51 -8.59 -4.40
CA THR A 122 -4.12 -9.88 -4.70
C THR A 122 -3.07 -10.95 -4.94
N LEU A 123 -3.55 -12.16 -5.17
CA LEU A 123 -2.76 -13.29 -5.65
C LEU A 123 -2.80 -13.35 -7.19
N VAL A 124 -1.73 -13.86 -7.76
CA VAL A 124 -1.66 -14.32 -9.16
C VAL A 124 -0.95 -15.66 -9.21
N THR A 125 -1.12 -16.43 -10.29
CA THR A 125 -0.37 -17.67 -10.51
C THR A 125 1.13 -17.39 -10.63
N ARG A 126 1.97 -18.43 -10.69
CA ARG A 126 3.42 -18.25 -10.90
C ARG A 126 3.73 -17.50 -12.21
N GLU A 127 2.89 -17.72 -13.21
CA GLU A 127 2.96 -17.12 -14.54
C GLU A 127 2.45 -15.66 -14.55
N GLY A 128 1.79 -15.21 -13.47
CA GLY A 128 1.26 -13.86 -13.34
C GLY A 128 -0.23 -13.72 -13.70
N GLU A 129 -0.91 -14.84 -13.95
CA GLU A 129 -2.33 -14.85 -14.30
C GLU A 129 -3.22 -14.54 -13.09
N ALA A 130 -4.31 -13.81 -13.32
CA ALA A 130 -5.25 -13.47 -12.27
C ALA A 130 -5.92 -14.72 -11.70
N VAL A 131 -6.05 -14.78 -10.37
CA VAL A 131 -6.85 -15.81 -9.70
C VAL A 131 -8.17 -15.23 -9.24
N GLU A 132 -9.17 -16.08 -9.11
CA GLU A 132 -10.50 -15.66 -8.68
C GLU A 132 -10.47 -15.13 -7.24
N MET A 133 -11.03 -13.93 -7.02
CA MET A 133 -11.27 -13.34 -5.71
C MET A 133 -12.77 -13.05 -5.53
N PRO A 134 -13.29 -12.88 -4.30
CA PRO A 134 -14.73 -12.79 -4.07
C PRO A 134 -15.41 -11.61 -4.77
N THR A 135 -14.64 -10.56 -5.04
CA THR A 135 -15.02 -9.38 -5.82
C THR A 135 -13.81 -8.87 -6.59
N PRO A 136 -14.01 -7.98 -7.58
CA PRO A 136 -12.94 -7.09 -8.05
C PRO A 136 -12.39 -6.21 -6.93
N PHE A 137 -11.21 -5.62 -7.18
CA PHE A 137 -10.65 -4.52 -6.38
C PHE A 137 -11.57 -3.28 -6.44
N ASP A 138 -11.57 -2.46 -5.39
CA ASP A 138 -12.46 -1.30 -5.21
C ASP A 138 -13.97 -1.62 -5.22
N ASP A 139 -14.36 -2.87 -4.90
CA ASP A 139 -15.75 -3.23 -4.66
C ASP A 139 -16.20 -2.78 -3.26
N PHE A 140 -17.05 -1.76 -3.19
CA PHE A 140 -17.52 -1.19 -1.92
C PHE A 140 -18.80 -1.84 -1.38
N THR A 141 -18.98 -3.15 -1.60
CA THR A 141 -20.11 -3.93 -1.09
C THR A 141 -19.70 -4.90 0.02
N PRO A 142 -20.64 -5.47 0.80
CA PRO A 142 -20.34 -6.50 1.79
C PRO A 142 -19.64 -7.75 1.22
N ALA A 143 -19.69 -7.98 -0.09
CA ALA A 143 -19.00 -9.10 -0.73
C ALA A 143 -17.46 -8.97 -0.65
N ALA A 144 -16.95 -7.74 -0.55
CA ALA A 144 -15.52 -7.47 -0.41
C ALA A 144 -14.96 -7.78 1.00
N HIS A 145 -15.82 -7.98 2.00
CA HIS A 145 -15.38 -8.14 3.38
C HIS A 145 -14.64 -9.47 3.58
N HIS A 146 -13.64 -9.49 4.47
CA HIS A 146 -12.94 -10.74 4.82
C HIS A 146 -13.87 -11.81 5.39
N GLY A 147 -14.95 -11.39 6.06
CA GLY A 147 -15.95 -12.29 6.65
C GLY A 147 -17.00 -12.83 5.68
N TYR A 148 -17.05 -12.33 4.43
CA TYR A 148 -18.10 -12.69 3.48
C TYR A 148 -18.13 -14.20 3.20
N LYS A 149 -19.32 -14.81 3.27
CA LYS A 149 -19.50 -16.26 3.15
C LYS A 149 -19.86 -16.74 1.73
N GLY A 150 -20.24 -15.82 0.83
CA GLY A 150 -20.56 -16.15 -0.56
C GLY A 150 -19.33 -16.37 -1.44
N GLY A 151 -19.49 -16.15 -2.75
CA GLY A 151 -18.47 -16.45 -3.77
C GLY A 151 -18.37 -17.94 -4.13
N THR A 152 -17.42 -18.28 -4.98
CA THR A 152 -17.08 -19.69 -5.27
C THR A 152 -16.19 -20.27 -4.17
N GLU A 153 -15.99 -21.60 -4.21
CA GLU A 153 -15.02 -22.23 -3.33
C GLU A 153 -13.58 -21.74 -3.58
N ALA A 154 -13.22 -21.55 -4.85
CA ALA A 154 -11.90 -21.06 -5.25
C ALA A 154 -11.63 -19.66 -4.69
N SER A 155 -12.56 -18.72 -4.88
CA SER A 155 -12.36 -17.35 -4.41
C SER A 155 -12.28 -17.23 -2.89
N ARG A 156 -13.05 -18.04 -2.16
CA ARG A 156 -12.92 -18.14 -0.70
C ARG A 156 -11.57 -18.72 -0.26
N LYS A 157 -11.07 -19.74 -0.97
CA LYS A 157 -9.75 -20.34 -0.71
C LYS A 157 -8.61 -19.34 -0.98
N HIS A 158 -8.64 -18.63 -2.09
CA HIS A 158 -7.64 -17.61 -2.42
C HIS A 158 -7.64 -16.44 -1.43
N ARG A 159 -8.83 -15.94 -1.05
CA ARG A 159 -8.93 -14.90 -0.01
C ARG A 159 -8.35 -15.38 1.33
N LYS A 160 -8.67 -16.61 1.74
CA LYS A 160 -8.15 -17.20 2.99
C LYS A 160 -6.63 -17.33 2.94
N LEU A 161 -6.10 -17.79 1.81
CA LEU A 161 -4.67 -17.92 1.58
C LEU A 161 -3.95 -16.58 1.66
N LEU A 162 -4.46 -15.55 0.97
CA LEU A 162 -3.91 -14.19 1.03
C LEU A 162 -3.90 -13.68 2.47
N LEU A 163 -5.02 -13.81 3.16
CA LEU A 163 -5.17 -13.40 4.55
C LEU A 163 -4.14 -14.06 5.47
N GLU A 164 -3.99 -15.38 5.39
CA GLU A 164 -3.05 -16.13 6.23
C GLU A 164 -1.59 -15.72 5.96
N ALA A 165 -1.23 -15.51 4.69
CA ALA A 165 0.12 -15.05 4.34
C ALA A 165 0.40 -13.63 4.85
N MET A 166 -0.55 -12.71 4.67
CA MET A 166 -0.39 -11.31 5.08
C MET A 166 -0.35 -11.15 6.60
N GLU A 167 -1.24 -11.81 7.34
CA GLU A 167 -1.21 -11.79 8.80
C GLU A 167 -0.01 -12.55 9.38
N GLY A 168 0.41 -13.66 8.75
CA GLY A 168 1.64 -14.36 9.12
C GLY A 168 2.91 -13.53 8.89
N ALA A 169 2.85 -12.59 7.95
CA ALA A 169 3.87 -11.57 7.75
C ALA A 169 3.75 -10.38 8.72
N GLY A 170 2.72 -10.36 9.56
CA GLY A 170 2.49 -9.37 10.60
C GLY A 170 1.80 -8.10 10.11
N PHE A 171 1.09 -8.14 8.98
CA PHE A 171 0.11 -7.13 8.65
C PHE A 171 -1.19 -7.32 9.45
N LEU A 172 -1.99 -6.26 9.54
CA LEU A 172 -3.34 -6.26 10.06
C LEU A 172 -4.33 -6.14 8.90
N ARG A 173 -5.32 -7.02 8.86
CA ARG A 173 -6.35 -6.98 7.81
C ARG A 173 -7.31 -5.79 8.00
N ASN A 174 -7.80 -5.21 6.90
CA ASN A 174 -9.05 -4.43 6.94
C ASN A 174 -10.24 -5.39 6.85
N LYS A 175 -11.19 -5.31 7.79
CA LYS A 175 -12.35 -6.20 7.81
C LYS A 175 -13.24 -6.06 6.57
N MET A 176 -13.30 -4.86 5.99
CA MET A 176 -14.22 -4.50 4.92
C MET A 176 -13.64 -4.70 3.51
N GLU A 177 -12.33 -4.91 3.38
CA GLU A 177 -11.64 -4.93 2.09
C GLU A 177 -10.65 -6.09 2.09
N TRP A 178 -10.96 -7.16 1.33
CA TRP A 178 -10.15 -8.38 1.35
C TRP A 178 -8.71 -8.18 0.83
N TRP A 179 -8.48 -7.12 0.07
CA TRP A 179 -7.20 -6.79 -0.54
C TRP A 179 -6.31 -5.90 0.34
N HIS A 180 -6.87 -5.26 1.38
CA HIS A 180 -6.21 -4.17 2.10
C HIS A 180 -5.58 -4.62 3.42
N TYR A 181 -4.31 -4.27 3.60
CA TYR A 181 -3.50 -4.66 4.75
C TYR A 181 -2.63 -3.51 5.27
N ASP A 182 -2.65 -3.33 6.59
CA ASP A 182 -1.95 -2.28 7.32
C ASP A 182 -0.76 -2.81 8.12
N VAL A 183 0.29 -2.02 8.23
CA VAL A 183 1.33 -2.23 9.25
C VAL A 183 0.77 -1.87 10.64
N PRO A 184 1.05 -2.67 11.69
CA PRO A 184 0.67 -2.32 13.06
C PRO A 184 1.16 -0.92 13.45
N GLY A 185 0.26 -0.13 14.06
CA GLY A 185 0.59 1.24 14.48
C GLY A 185 0.62 2.28 13.35
N ALA A 186 0.21 1.93 12.12
CA ALA A 186 0.20 2.83 10.96
C ALA A 186 -0.37 4.22 11.26
N LYS A 187 -1.48 4.32 12.01
CA LYS A 187 -2.13 5.62 12.33
C LYS A 187 -1.22 6.62 13.07
N GLY A 188 -0.23 6.13 13.83
CA GLY A 188 0.73 6.97 14.55
C GLY A 188 1.88 7.49 13.69
N MET A 189 2.00 7.01 12.45
CA MET A 189 3.04 7.42 11.50
C MET A 189 2.66 8.74 10.81
N PRO A 190 3.64 9.55 10.38
CA PRO A 190 3.38 10.82 9.71
C PRO A 190 2.72 10.60 8.34
N VAL A 191 1.78 11.48 8.00
CA VAL A 191 1.28 11.59 6.62
C VAL A 191 2.41 12.12 5.74
N LEU A 192 2.68 11.42 4.65
CA LEU A 192 3.70 11.76 3.67
C LEU A 192 3.04 12.45 2.45
N ASP A 193 3.85 13.21 1.73
CA ASP A 193 3.50 13.81 0.44
C ASP A 193 4.73 13.83 -0.45
N VAL A 194 5.20 12.62 -0.80
CA VAL A 194 6.40 12.40 -1.62
C VAL A 194 6.02 12.15 -3.09
N PRO A 195 6.87 12.56 -4.05
CA PRO A 195 6.71 12.19 -5.45
C PRO A 195 6.87 10.68 -5.67
N PHE A 196 6.23 10.14 -6.72
CA PHE A 196 6.45 8.74 -7.14
C PHE A 196 7.81 8.53 -7.82
N THR A 197 8.32 9.55 -8.50
CA THR A 197 9.60 9.53 -9.19
C THR A 197 10.76 9.62 -8.21
N LYS A 198 11.88 8.94 -8.50
CA LYS A 198 13.14 9.27 -7.83
C LYS A 198 13.47 10.72 -8.22
N SER A 199 13.89 11.55 -7.26
CA SER A 199 14.52 12.82 -7.61
C SER A 199 15.67 12.50 -8.58
N PRO A 200 15.84 13.27 -9.67
CA PRO A 200 16.84 13.01 -10.69
C PRO A 200 18.27 12.96 -10.11
#